data_AF-A0A4P6ZD27-F1
#
_entry.id   AF-A0A4P6ZD27-F1
#
_cell.length_a   1.000
_cell.length_b   1.000
_cell.length_c   1.000
_cell.angle_alpha   90.00
_cell.angle_beta   90.00
_cell.angle_gamma   90.00
#
_symmetry.space_group_name_H-M   'P 1'
#
loop_
_entity.id
_entity.type
_entity.pdbx_description
1 polymer ?
#
loop_
_entity_poly.entity_id
_entity_poly.type
_entity_poly.pdbx_seq_one_letter_code
_entity_poly.pdbx_strand_id
1 'polypeptide(L)'
;MCKVKSCIFKLQQINVQTYELYTEQISDLLLNVANSENGSNLLMQLTLNAFMKSERHLHQQENEGDYGNGYRERKARGFGKEMILKVPRTRHETSFLTQSFI
;
A
#
# COMPACT_ATOMS: atom_id res chain seq x y z
N MET A 1 17.71 -15.69 33.53
CA MET A 1 17.87 -15.88 32.07
C MET A 1 16.61 -16.55 31.53
N CYS A 2 15.68 -15.77 30.97
CA CYS A 2 14.33 -16.23 30.65
C CYS A 2 14.25 -16.86 29.26
N LYS A 3 13.85 -18.14 29.18
CA LYS A 3 13.59 -18.93 27.95
C LYS A 3 12.49 -18.35 27.03
N VAL A 4 11.82 -17.27 27.45
CA VAL A 4 10.74 -16.60 26.71
C VAL A 4 11.24 -15.91 25.44
N LYS A 5 12.50 -15.44 25.41
CA LYS A 5 13.08 -14.77 24.23
C LYS A 5 13.27 -15.69 23.02
N SER A 6 13.29 -17.01 23.23
CA SER A 6 13.50 -18.00 22.15
C SER A 6 12.26 -18.24 21.29
N CYS A 7 11.05 -18.08 21.85
CA CYS A 7 9.81 -18.40 21.12
C CYS A 7 9.28 -17.24 20.27
N ILE A 8 9.57 -15.98 20.64
CA ILE A 8 9.10 -14.80 19.89
C ILE A 8 9.77 -14.71 18.52
N PHE A 9 11.03 -15.16 18.41
CA PHE A 9 11.78 -15.15 17.15
C PHE A 9 11.26 -16.14 16.09
N LYS A 10 10.48 -17.16 16.48
CA LYS A 10 9.94 -18.14 15.52
C LYS A 10 8.66 -17.69 14.82
N LEU A 11 8.00 -16.64 15.29
CA LEU A 11 6.78 -16.10 14.64
C LEU A 11 7.07 -15.03 13.58
N GLN A 12 8.32 -14.58 13.44
CA GLN A 12 8.72 -13.53 12.51
C GLN A 12 9.23 -14.02 11.15
N GLN A 13 9.18 -15.33 10.89
CA GLN A 13 9.55 -15.92 9.59
C GLN A 13 8.34 -16.44 8.83
N ILE A 14 7.26 -15.65 8.75
CA ILE A 14 6.37 -15.79 7.59
C ILE A 14 7.18 -15.28 6.41
N ASN A 15 7.86 -16.23 5.78
CA ASN A 15 8.65 -16.08 4.57
C ASN A 15 7.73 -15.51 3.49
N VAL A 16 7.69 -14.18 3.37
CA VAL A 16 7.06 -13.52 2.22
C VAL A 16 7.99 -13.82 1.05
N GLN A 17 7.82 -14.99 0.44
CA GLN A 17 8.48 -15.34 -0.79
C GLN A 17 8.00 -14.32 -1.83
N THR A 18 8.89 -13.40 -2.20
CA THR A 18 8.67 -12.51 -3.33
C THR A 18 8.78 -13.35 -4.58
N TYR A 19 7.64 -13.81 -5.09
CA TYR A 19 7.58 -14.45 -6.40
C TYR A 19 7.80 -13.38 -7.46
N GLU A 20 8.82 -13.55 -8.31
CA GLU A 20 8.93 -12.76 -9.53
C GLU A 20 7.82 -13.24 -10.50
N LEU A 21 6.75 -12.46 -10.58
CA LEU A 21 5.66 -12.72 -11.52
C LEU A 21 6.05 -12.19 -12.90
N TYR A 22 5.92 -13.04 -13.92
CA TYR A 22 6.08 -12.62 -15.30
C TYR A 22 4.97 -11.65 -15.70
N THR A 23 5.25 -10.77 -16.65
CA THR A 23 4.33 -9.71 -17.11
C THR A 23 2.97 -10.25 -17.57
N GLU A 24 2.94 -11.43 -18.18
CA GLU A 24 1.70 -12.12 -18.60
C GLU A 24 0.84 -12.50 -17.40
N GLN A 25 1.43 -13.06 -16.33
CA GLN A 25 0.72 -13.47 -15.13
C GLN A 25 0.12 -12.26 -14.40
N ILE A 26 0.84 -11.13 -14.38
CA ILE A 26 0.34 -9.86 -13.83
C ILE A 26 -0.88 -9.40 -14.64
N SER A 27 -0.78 -9.46 -15.97
CA SER A 27 -1.85 -9.03 -16.87
C SER A 27 -3.11 -9.87 -16.70
N ASP A 28 -2.98 -11.20 -16.61
CA ASP A 28 -4.09 -12.12 -16.38
C ASP A 28 -4.76 -11.88 -15.02
N LEU A 29 -3.97 -11.66 -13.98
CA LEU A 29 -4.50 -11.34 -12.64
C LEU A 29 -5.29 -10.02 -12.66
N LEU A 30 -4.76 -8.98 -13.30
CA LEU A 30 -5.44 -7.69 -13.43
C LEU A 30 -6.72 -7.80 -14.26
N LEU A 31 -6.71 -8.60 -15.33
CA LEU A 31 -7.88 -8.86 -16.17
C LEU A 31 -8.98 -9.58 -15.37
N ASN A 32 -8.61 -10.58 -14.58
CA ASN A 32 -9.54 -11.29 -13.70
C ASN A 32 -10.16 -10.35 -12.66
N VAL A 33 -9.37 -9.43 -12.08
CA VAL A 33 -9.89 -8.40 -11.16
C VAL A 33 -10.83 -7.44 -11.90
N ALA A 34 -10.48 -7.00 -13.11
CA ALA A 34 -11.30 -6.07 -13.89
C ALA A 34 -12.66 -6.66 -14.27
N ASN A 35 -12.71 -7.96 -14.59
CA ASN A 35 -13.93 -8.69 -14.97
C ASN A 35 -14.83 -9.07 -13.78
N SER A 36 -14.35 -8.89 -12.54
CA SER A 36 -15.15 -9.13 -11.35
C SER A 36 -16.26 -8.08 -11.14
N GLU A 37 -17.24 -8.39 -10.30
CA GLU A 37 -18.28 -7.42 -9.93
C GLU A 37 -17.65 -6.20 -9.23
N ASN A 38 -17.93 -5.00 -9.74
CA ASN A 38 -17.24 -3.75 -9.34
C ASN A 38 -15.71 -3.77 -9.54
N GLY A 39 -15.21 -4.64 -10.42
CA GLY A 39 -13.78 -4.85 -10.69
C GLY A 39 -13.02 -3.60 -11.11
N SER A 40 -13.63 -2.73 -11.93
CA SER A 40 -13.02 -1.46 -12.35
C SER A 40 -12.75 -0.50 -11.18
N ASN A 41 -13.67 -0.41 -10.22
CA ASN A 41 -13.46 0.40 -9.02
C ASN A 41 -12.35 -0.18 -8.14
N LEU A 42 -12.36 -1.50 -7.97
CA LEU A 42 -11.37 -2.21 -7.17
C LEU A 42 -9.98 -2.05 -7.79
N LEU A 43 -9.87 -2.19 -9.10
CA LEU A 43 -8.64 -1.97 -9.84
C LEU A 43 -8.13 -0.55 -9.63
N MET A 44 -8.98 0.46 -9.79
CA MET A 44 -8.61 1.86 -9.55
C MET A 44 -8.17 2.08 -8.09
N GLN A 45 -8.83 1.45 -7.12
CA GLN A 45 -8.44 1.51 -5.71
C GLN A 45 -7.07 0.87 -5.46
N LEU A 46 -6.79 -0.28 -6.06
CA LEU A 46 -5.51 -0.97 -5.95
C LEU A 46 -4.39 -0.13 -6.58
N THR A 47 -4.62 0.42 -7.76
CA THR A 47 -3.66 1.29 -8.47
C THR A 47 -3.32 2.53 -7.65
N LEU A 48 -4.34 3.25 -7.14
CA LEU A 48 -4.10 4.43 -6.31
C LEU A 48 -3.36 4.08 -5.01
N ASN A 49 -3.71 2.97 -4.35
CA ASN A 49 -2.99 2.53 -3.16
C ASN A 49 -1.53 2.13 -3.47
N ALA A 50 -1.26 1.56 -4.64
CA ALA A 50 0.09 1.25 -5.08
C ALA A 50 0.91 2.53 -5.31
N PHE A 51 0.33 3.55 -5.96
CA PHE A 51 0.96 4.86 -6.11
C PHE A 51 1.24 5.52 -4.76
N MET A 52 0.30 5.49 -3.82
CA MET A 52 0.54 6.03 -2.48
C MET A 52 1.70 5.33 -1.77
N LYS A 53 1.88 4.02 -1.99
CA LYS A 53 3.01 3.26 -1.44
C LYS A 53 4.33 3.62 -2.12
N SER A 54 4.35 3.81 -3.45
CA SER A 54 5.56 4.19 -4.18
C SER A 54 5.99 5.62 -3.85
N GLU A 55 5.06 6.57 -3.79
CA GLU A 55 5.32 7.96 -3.39
C GLU A 55 5.97 8.02 -2.00
N ARG A 56 5.43 7.26 -1.04
CA ARG A 56 6.04 7.13 0.28
C ARG A 56 7.47 6.60 0.18
N HIS A 57 7.71 5.56 -0.62
CA HIS A 57 9.05 4.97 -0.74
C HIS A 57 10.07 5.99 -1.28
N LEU A 58 9.70 6.71 -2.34
CA LEU A 58 10.54 7.77 -2.92
C LEU A 58 10.79 8.90 -1.93
N HIS A 59 9.76 9.38 -1.25
CA HIS A 59 9.91 10.44 -0.23
C HIS A 59 10.85 10.03 0.90
N GLN A 60 10.81 8.77 1.33
CA GLN A 60 11.70 8.25 2.37
C GLN A 60 13.15 8.10 1.90
N GLN A 61 13.38 7.89 0.60
CA GLN A 61 14.72 7.91 0.02
C GLN A 61 15.29 9.34 -0.03
N GLU A 62 14.45 10.32 -0.35
CA GLU A 62 14.87 11.73 -0.42
C GLU A 62 15.07 12.37 0.96
N ASN A 63 14.33 11.93 1.98
CA ASN A 63 14.34 12.51 3.32
C ASN A 63 14.88 11.51 4.35
N GLU A 64 16.21 11.34 4.37
CA GLU A 64 16.91 10.50 5.33
C GLU A 64 16.66 11.00 6.77
N GLY A 65 15.70 10.40 7.45
CA GLY A 65 15.29 10.75 8.82
C GLY A 65 13.78 10.85 9.02
N ASP A 66 12.99 10.97 7.94
CA ASP A 66 11.53 10.93 8.05
C ASP A 66 10.98 9.50 7.94
N TYR A 67 10.67 8.93 9.11
CA TYR A 67 10.05 7.62 9.19
C TYR A 67 8.54 7.73 9.02
N GLY A 68 7.96 6.98 8.08
CA GLY A 68 6.52 7.00 7.90
C GLY A 68 5.76 6.37 9.08
N ASN A 69 4.82 7.13 9.64
CA ASN A 69 3.96 6.81 10.77
C ASN A 69 2.63 6.14 10.34
N GLY A 70 2.73 4.99 9.68
CA GLY A 70 1.56 4.22 9.23
C GLY A 70 0.78 4.87 8.08
N TYR A 71 -0.52 4.56 8.00
CA TYR A 71 -1.45 5.02 6.97
C TYR A 71 -2.74 5.54 7.60
N ARG A 72 -3.36 6.54 6.96
CA ARG A 72 -4.71 7.02 7.26
C ARG A 72 -5.64 6.64 6.13
N GLU A 73 -6.76 6.02 6.47
CA GLU A 73 -7.81 5.73 5.50
C GLU A 73 -8.57 7.01 5.13
N ARG A 74 -8.75 7.24 3.84
CA ARG A 74 -9.54 8.32 3.28
C ARG A 74 -10.56 7.73 2.33
N LYS A 75 -11.81 8.16 2.48
CA LYS A 75 -12.89 7.78 1.57
C LYS A 75 -12.92 8.77 0.42
N ALA A 76 -12.84 8.27 -0.80
CA ALA A 76 -13.09 9.04 -2.01
C ALA A 76 -14.42 8.56 -2.62
N ARG A 77 -15.23 9.51 -3.07
CA ARG A 77 -16.53 9.24 -3.71
C ARG A 77 -16.49 9.78 -5.12
N GLY A 78 -16.82 8.94 -6.10
CA GLY A 78 -16.86 9.33 -7.51
C GLY A 78 -17.81 8.41 -8.27
N PHE A 79 -18.54 8.96 -9.24
CA PHE A 79 -19.46 8.21 -10.11
C PHE A 79 -20.47 7.31 -9.34
N GLY A 80 -20.97 7.79 -8.20
CA GLY A 80 -21.93 7.05 -7.35
C GLY A 80 -21.33 5.86 -6.59
N LYS A 81 -20.00 5.71 -6.62
CA LYS A 81 -19.26 4.62 -5.97
C LYS A 81 -18.28 5.20 -4.94
N GLU A 82 -18.10 4.48 -3.84
CA GLU A 82 -17.17 4.85 -2.77
C GLU A 82 -15.95 3.93 -2.81
N MET A 83 -14.76 4.51 -2.63
CA MET A 83 -13.50 3.78 -2.55
C MET A 83 -12.68 4.25 -1.35
N ILE A 84 -11.88 3.36 -0.78
CA ILE A 84 -11.07 3.64 0.40
C ILE A 84 -9.60 3.65 0.02
N LEU A 85 -8.95 4.80 0.20
CA LEU A 85 -7.53 5.01 -0.07
C LEU A 85 -6.72 5.01 1.22
N LYS A 86 -5.57 4.36 1.21
CA LYS A 86 -4.61 4.35 2.32
C LYS A 86 -3.56 5.42 2.07
N VAL A 87 -3.79 6.60 2.62
CA VAL A 87 -2.88 7.74 2.49
C VAL A 87 -1.76 7.59 3.52
N PRO A 88 -0.47 7.59 3.12
CA PRO A 88 0.63 7.45 4.05
C PRO A 88 0.75 8.68 4.98
N ARG A 89 1.30 8.50 6.18
CA ARG A 89 1.62 9.60 7.12
C ARG A 89 3.10 9.65 7.45
N THR A 90 3.69 10.84 7.50
CA THR A 90 5.06 11.07 8.00
C THR A 90 5.05 11.22 9.52
N ARG A 91 6.23 11.18 10.14
CA ARG A 91 6.37 11.47 11.57
C ARG A 91 6.29 12.97 11.86
N HIS A 92 6.63 13.80 10.88
CA HIS A 92 6.65 15.25 10.98
C HIS A 92 5.33 15.91 10.58
N GLU A 93 4.26 15.12 10.41
CA GLU A 93 2.91 15.56 10.00
C GLU A 93 2.81 16.28 8.63
N THR A 94 3.93 16.41 7.91
CA THR A 94 3.95 16.77 6.49
C THR A 94 3.25 15.68 5.69
N SER A 95 2.05 15.94 5.20
CA SER A 95 1.34 14.96 4.36
C SER A 95 2.18 14.69 3.10
N PHE A 96 2.42 13.41 2.77
CA PHE A 96 3.20 13.03 1.57
C PHE A 96 2.58 13.52 0.26
N LEU A 97 1.27 13.78 0.28
CA LEU A 97 0.61 14.50 -0.79
C LEU A 97 0.82 15.99 -0.53
N THR A 98 1.72 16.59 -1.30
CA THR A 98 1.65 18.03 -1.55
C THR A 98 0.22 18.39 -1.95
N GLN A 99 -0.22 19.55 -1.49
CA GLN A 99 -1.60 20.03 -1.31
C GLN A 99 -2.52 20.10 -2.56
N SER A 100 -2.32 19.33 -3.64
CA SER A 100 -2.87 19.72 -4.95
C SER A 100 -3.57 18.66 -5.82
N PHE A 101 -3.89 17.45 -5.33
CA PHE A 101 -4.53 16.42 -6.19
C PHE A 101 -5.75 15.70 -5.61
N ILE A 102 -6.47 16.31 -4.66
CA ILE A 102 -7.87 15.97 -4.35
C ILE A 102 -8.68 17.27 -4.32
#